data_AF-A0A1I2FYB6-F1
#
_entry.id   AF-A0A1I2FYB6-F1
#
_cell.length_a   1.000
_cell.length_b   1.000
_cell.length_c   1.000
_cell.angle_alpha   90.00
_cell.angle_beta   90.00
_cell.angle_gamma   90.00
#
_symmetry.space_group_name_H-M   'P 1'
#
loop_
_entity.id
_entity.type
_entity.pdbx_description
1 polymer ?
#
loop_
_entity_poly.entity_id
_entity_poly.type
_entity_poly.pdbx_seq_one_letter_code
_entity_poly.pdbx_strand_id
1 'polypeptide(L)'
;MNMVTKNQISLKELCAHSIKLLGEIITIPSYSGEEKAVADHLEAFLNLRGLSTIRKYNNLWCYNRFFDPDKPLILLNSHHDTVRPNDQYKNDPFQPVLKDGKLYL
;
A
#
# COMPACT_ATOMS: atom_id res chain seq x y z
N MET A 1 -28.34 -19.14 -0.15
CA MET A 1 -28.53 -18.66 -1.54
C MET A 1 -28.00 -17.24 -1.57
N ASN A 2 -26.81 -16.88 -2.06
CA ASN A 2 -25.90 -17.48 -3.03
C ASN A 2 -24.50 -17.64 -2.42
N MET A 3 -23.80 -18.73 -2.75
CA MET A 3 -22.36 -18.83 -2.51
C MET A 3 -21.69 -17.83 -3.45
N VAL A 4 -21.16 -16.74 -2.90
CA VAL A 4 -20.22 -15.89 -3.62
C VAL A 4 -19.01 -16.79 -3.94
N THR A 5 -18.90 -17.23 -5.17
CA THR A 5 -17.70 -17.88 -5.69
C THR A 5 -16.53 -16.91 -5.50
N LYS A 6 -15.75 -17.12 -4.44
CA LYS A 6 -14.47 -16.43 -4.26
C LYS A 6 -13.57 -16.93 -5.39
N ASN A 7 -13.38 -16.11 -6.42
CA ASN A 7 -12.21 -16.27 -7.27
C ASN A 7 -11.00 -16.15 -6.34
N GLN A 8 -10.36 -17.28 -6.06
CA GLN A 8 -9.30 -17.37 -5.09
C GLN A 8 -8.02 -16.87 -5.77
N ILE A 9 -7.65 -15.62 -5.51
CA ILE A 9 -6.38 -15.06 -5.98
C ILE A 9 -5.24 -15.88 -5.37
N SER A 10 -4.31 -16.33 -6.19
CA SER A 10 -3.13 -17.08 -5.75
C SER A 10 -2.15 -16.19 -4.99
N LEU A 11 -1.32 -16.80 -4.13
CA LEU A 11 -0.24 -16.07 -3.44
C LEU A 11 0.70 -15.37 -4.44
N LYS A 12 0.95 -16.02 -5.59
CA LYS A 12 1.77 -15.47 -6.66
C LYS A 12 1.18 -14.18 -7.24
N GLU A 13 -0.13 -14.15 -7.47
CA GLU A 13 -0.82 -12.95 -7.95
C GLU A 13 -0.85 -11.85 -6.88
N LEU A 14 -1.06 -12.19 -5.60
CA LEU A 14 -0.97 -11.22 -4.51
C LEU A 14 0.43 -10.60 -4.45
N CYS A 15 1.48 -11.41 -4.49
CA CYS A 15 2.86 -10.91 -4.50
C CYS A 15 3.13 -10.01 -5.71
N ALA A 16 2.68 -10.40 -6.91
CA ALA A 16 2.83 -9.58 -8.11
C ALA A 16 2.12 -8.22 -7.98
N HIS A 17 0.89 -8.20 -7.45
CA HIS A 17 0.16 -6.96 -7.19
C HIS A 17 0.82 -6.09 -6.11
N SER A 18 1.36 -6.71 -5.05
CA SER A 18 2.09 -6.01 -4.00
C SER A 18 3.38 -5.38 -4.53
N ILE A 19 4.17 -6.11 -5.33
CA ILE A 19 5.39 -5.59 -5.98
C ILE A 19 5.04 -4.43 -6.91
N LYS A 20 3.94 -4.54 -7.67
CA LYS A 20 3.46 -3.47 -8.55
C LYS A 20 3.11 -2.21 -7.76
N LEU A 21 2.28 -2.33 -6.71
CA LEU A 21 1.93 -1.19 -5.85
C LEU A 21 3.17 -0.58 -5.20
N LEU A 22 4.07 -1.42 -4.70
CA LEU A 22 5.32 -0.96 -4.10
C LEU A 22 6.13 -0.13 -5.10
N GLY A 23 6.30 -0.62 -6.33
CA GLY A 23 6.91 0.13 -7.42
C GLY A 23 6.26 1.49 -7.68
N GLU A 24 4.93 1.54 -7.72
CA GLU A 24 4.20 2.80 -7.92
C GLU A 24 4.47 3.81 -6.79
N ILE A 25 4.37 3.39 -5.52
CA ILE A 25 4.55 4.32 -4.39
C ILE A 25 6.01 4.78 -4.21
N ILE A 26 6.99 4.00 -4.67
CA ILE A 26 8.41 4.40 -4.70
C ILE A 26 8.61 5.63 -5.57
N THR A 27 7.87 5.75 -6.68
CA THR A 27 7.97 6.92 -7.57
C THR A 27 7.42 8.21 -6.97
N ILE A 28 6.78 8.12 -5.80
CA ILE A 28 6.12 9.25 -5.14
C ILE A 28 6.94 9.65 -3.91
N PRO A 29 7.61 10.81 -3.93
CA PRO A 29 8.25 11.36 -2.75
C PRO A 29 7.24 11.50 -1.60
N SER A 30 7.62 11.00 -0.44
CA SER A 30 6.73 10.84 0.71
C SER A 30 7.47 11.11 2.01
N TYR A 31 8.27 12.17 2.05
CA TYR A 31 9.05 12.47 3.26
C TYR A 31 8.14 12.68 4.47
N SER A 32 8.63 12.41 5.68
CA SER A 32 7.85 12.68 6.89
C SER A 32 7.34 14.14 6.90
N GLY A 33 6.01 14.31 6.91
CA GLY A 33 5.30 15.58 6.77
C GLY A 33 4.84 15.97 5.35
N GLU A 34 5.26 15.24 4.31
CA GLU A 34 5.02 15.51 2.89
C GLU A 34 4.29 14.36 2.17
N GLU A 35 3.57 13.51 2.90
CA GLU A 35 3.04 12.23 2.40
C GLU A 35 1.71 12.35 1.64
N LYS A 36 1.25 13.57 1.34
CA LYS A 36 -0.10 13.78 0.77
C LYS A 36 -0.29 13.00 -0.52
N ALA A 37 0.68 13.05 -1.43
CA ALA A 37 0.59 12.42 -2.74
C ALA A 37 0.54 10.90 -2.65
N VAL A 38 1.36 10.27 -1.79
CA VAL A 38 1.34 8.82 -1.61
C VAL A 38 0.06 8.36 -0.92
N ALA A 39 -0.47 9.15 0.04
CA ALA A 39 -1.75 8.89 0.65
C ALA A 39 -2.90 8.96 -0.37
N ASP A 40 -2.90 9.96 -1.28
CA ASP A 40 -3.88 10.06 -2.36
C ASP A 40 -3.84 8.81 -3.27
N HIS A 41 -2.64 8.33 -3.61
CA HIS A 41 -2.45 7.11 -4.42
C HIS A 41 -2.95 5.85 -3.72
N LEU A 42 -2.60 5.65 -2.45
CA LEU A 42 -3.04 4.50 -1.65
C LEU A 42 -4.55 4.50 -1.43
N GLU A 43 -5.14 5.65 -1.17
CA GLU A 43 -6.59 5.80 -1.04
C GLU A 43 -7.31 5.41 -2.33
N ALA A 44 -6.86 5.92 -3.49
CA ALA A 44 -7.40 5.53 -4.79
C ALA A 44 -7.24 4.02 -5.05
N PHE A 45 -6.07 3.46 -4.74
CA PHE A 45 -5.79 2.02 -4.89
C PHE A 45 -6.75 1.13 -4.08
N LEU A 46 -7.05 1.52 -2.83
CA LEU A 46 -7.96 0.81 -1.94
C LEU A 46 -9.42 0.96 -2.41
N ASN A 47 -9.83 2.17 -2.80
CA ASN A 47 -11.17 2.45 -3.31
C ASN A 47 -11.47 1.67 -4.60
N LEU A 48 -10.51 1.56 -5.52
CA LEU A 48 -10.63 0.75 -6.74
C LEU A 48 -10.84 -0.75 -6.45
N ARG A 49 -10.46 -1.23 -5.26
CA ARG A 49 -10.70 -2.60 -4.80
C ARG A 49 -11.98 -2.76 -3.99
N GLY A 50 -12.80 -1.73 -3.91
CA GLY A 50 -14.08 -1.74 -3.21
C GLY A 50 -13.93 -1.72 -1.68
N LEU A 51 -12.83 -1.16 -1.17
CA LEU A 51 -12.65 -0.84 0.25
C LEU A 51 -12.99 0.63 0.46
N SER A 52 -13.83 0.92 1.45
CA SER A 52 -14.10 2.30 1.88
C SER A 52 -13.03 2.75 2.86
N THR A 53 -12.23 3.74 2.47
CA THR A 53 -11.20 4.32 3.32
C THR A 53 -11.76 5.40 4.24
N ILE A 54 -11.16 5.50 5.42
CA ILE A 54 -11.32 6.64 6.32
C ILE A 54 -9.96 7.33 6.37
N ARG A 55 -9.97 8.66 6.35
CA ARG A 55 -8.77 9.47 6.27
C ARG A 55 -8.73 10.56 7.34
N LYS A 56 -7.55 10.75 7.93
CA LYS A 56 -7.21 11.92 8.76
C LYS A 56 -5.79 12.37 8.43
N TYR A 57 -5.65 13.56 7.85
CA TYR A 57 -4.40 14.03 7.23
C TYR A 57 -3.90 13.00 6.21
N ASN A 58 -2.69 12.49 6.36
CA ASN A 58 -2.12 11.45 5.49
C ASN A 58 -2.27 10.02 6.07
N ASN A 59 -2.99 9.86 7.18
CA ASN A 59 -3.29 8.52 7.74
C ASN A 59 -4.55 7.96 7.09
N LEU A 60 -4.46 6.70 6.63
CA LEU A 60 -5.54 5.95 6.02
C LEU A 60 -5.80 4.67 6.82
N TRP A 61 -7.07 4.34 7.01
CA TRP A 61 -7.46 3.04 7.53
C TRP A 61 -8.80 2.60 6.94
N CYS A 62 -9.09 1.31 7.03
CA CYS A 62 -10.37 0.75 6.63
C CYS A 62 -10.73 -0.39 7.58
N TYR A 63 -12.01 -0.70 7.66
CA TYR A 63 -12.50 -1.85 8.40
C TYR A 63 -12.74 -3.02 7.45
N ASN A 64 -12.67 -4.24 7.98
CA ASN A 64 -13.12 -5.40 7.23
C ASN A 64 -14.62 -5.27 6.89
N ARG A 65 -15.06 -5.85 5.77
CA ARG A 65 -16.44 -5.71 5.26
C ARG A 65 -17.53 -6.17 6.24
N PHE A 66 -17.19 -7.06 7.18
CA PHE A 66 -18.11 -7.62 8.17
C PHE A 66 -17.71 -7.21 9.60
N PHE A 67 -17.31 -5.95 9.75
CA PHE A 67 -16.92 -5.39 11.04
C PHE A 67 -18.04 -5.57 12.08
N ASP A 68 -17.62 -5.97 13.29
CA ASP A 68 -18.49 -6.26 14.41
C ASP A 68 -17.78 -5.76 15.68
N PRO A 69 -18.33 -4.75 16.38
CA PRO A 69 -17.71 -4.18 17.56
C PRO A 69 -17.65 -5.13 18.75
N ASP A 70 -18.44 -6.22 18.75
CA ASP A 70 -18.47 -7.22 19.82
C ASP A 70 -17.42 -8.33 19.65
N LYS A 71 -16.65 -8.29 18.55
CA LYS A 71 -15.57 -9.25 18.26
C LYS A 71 -14.18 -8.65 18.53
N PRO A 72 -13.17 -9.49 18.87
CA PRO A 72 -11.79 -9.04 18.94
C PRO A 72 -11.32 -8.40 17.63
N LEU A 73 -10.60 -7.28 17.75
CA LEU A 73 -10.07 -6.52 16.62
C LEU A 73 -8.56 -6.71 16.50
N ILE A 74 -8.08 -7.01 15.29
CA ILE A 74 -6.66 -7.01 14.96
C ILE A 74 -6.37 -5.79 14.08
N LEU A 75 -5.41 -4.97 14.49
CA LEU A 75 -4.90 -3.86 13.70
C LEU A 75 -3.68 -4.31 12.88
N LEU A 76 -3.79 -4.22 11.56
CA LEU A 76 -2.65 -4.32 10.66
C LEU A 76 -2.18 -2.89 10.35
N ASN A 77 -0.96 -2.57 10.74
CA ASN A 77 -0.43 -1.21 10.62
C ASN A 77 0.98 -1.20 10.00
N SER A 78 1.22 -0.19 9.17
CA SER A 78 2.52 0.21 8.62
C SER A 78 2.49 1.72 8.42
N HIS A 79 3.65 2.31 8.17
CA HIS A 79 3.77 3.70 7.73
C HIS A 79 4.10 3.76 6.22
N HIS A 80 3.91 4.92 5.61
CA HIS A 80 4.19 5.18 4.19
C HIS A 80 5.03 6.44 3.96
N ASP A 81 5.48 7.08 5.05
CA ASP A 81 6.49 8.12 4.98
C ASP A 81 7.89 7.51 4.78
N THR A 82 8.76 8.29 4.16
CA THR A 82 10.14 7.92 3.84
C THR A 82 11.12 8.92 4.44
N VAL A 83 12.33 8.47 4.70
CA VAL A 83 13.44 9.38 5.03
C VAL A 83 13.94 10.05 3.76
N ARG A 84 14.57 11.23 3.91
CA ARG A 84 15.25 11.86 2.78
C ARG A 84 16.41 10.96 2.30
N PRO A 85 16.63 10.84 0.98
CA PRO A 85 17.80 10.16 0.44
C PRO A 85 19.08 10.81 0.97
N ASN A 86 20.13 10.00 1.04
CA ASN A 86 21.47 10.45 1.43
C ASN A 86 22.50 10.02 0.39
N ASP A 87 23.74 10.50 0.53
CA ASP A 87 24.83 10.25 -0.42
C ASP A 87 25.21 8.77 -0.58
N GLN A 88 24.65 7.86 0.22
CA GLN A 88 24.90 6.42 0.11
C GLN A 88 23.95 5.73 -0.88
N TYR A 89 22.93 6.43 -1.39
CA TYR A 89 22.06 5.90 -2.43
C TYR A 89 22.86 5.71 -3.72
N LYS A 90 22.81 4.48 -4.27
CA LYS A 90 23.51 4.12 -5.51
C LYS A 90 22.62 4.25 -6.74
N ASN A 91 21.31 4.28 -6.55
CA ASN A 91 20.31 4.46 -7.60
C ASN A 91 19.50 5.73 -7.32
N ASP A 92 18.66 6.10 -8.28
CA ASP A 92 17.66 7.14 -8.06
C ASP A 92 16.57 6.62 -7.10
N PRO A 93 16.40 7.24 -5.92
CA PRO A 93 15.43 6.84 -4.88
C PRO A 93 13.98 6.80 -5.35
N PHE A 94 13.66 7.45 -6.47
CA PHE A 94 12.31 7.52 -7.03
C PHE A 94 12.17 6.70 -8.33
N GLN A 95 13.19 5.93 -8.70
CA GLN A 95 13.16 5.04 -9.85
C GLN A 95 13.25 3.57 -9.40
N PRO A 96 12.11 2.87 -9.24
CA PRO A 96 12.13 1.46 -8.83
C PRO A 96 12.79 0.59 -9.91
N VAL A 97 13.85 -0.13 -9.55
CA VAL A 97 14.56 -1.03 -10.48
C VAL A 97 14.40 -2.48 -10.02
N LEU A 98 13.70 -3.30 -10.80
CA LEU A 98 13.62 -4.74 -10.58
C LEU A 98 14.78 -5.44 -11.29
N LYS A 99 15.74 -5.97 -10.52
CA LYS A 99 16.91 -6.67 -11.05
C LYS A 99 17.23 -7.89 -10.19
N ASP A 100 17.45 -9.04 -10.84
CA ASP A 100 17.84 -10.30 -10.18
C ASP A 100 16.92 -10.71 -9.01
N GLY A 101 15.61 -10.50 -9.19
CA GLY A 101 14.59 -10.81 -8.17
C GLY A 101 14.52 -9.83 -6.99
N LYS A 102 15.23 -8.69 -7.06
CA LYS A 102 15.23 -7.65 -6.04
C LYS A 102 14.72 -6.33 -6.61
N LEU A 103 13.89 -5.63 -5.84
CA LEU A 103 13.42 -4.28 -6.16
C LEU A 103 14.31 -3.29 -5.42
N TYR A 104 14.99 -2.42 -6.17
CA TYR A 104 15.88 -1.39 -5.64
C TYR A 104 15.23 -0.01 -5.73
N LEU A 105 15.64 0.83 -4.79
CA LEU A 105 15.48 2.28 -4.70
C LEU A 105 16.88 2.90 -4.80
#